data_AF-A0A2A5G6H7-F1
#
_entry.id   AF-A0A2A5G6H7-F1
#
_cell.length_a   1.000
_cell.length_b   1.000
_cell.length_c   1.000
_cell.angle_alpha   90.00
_cell.angle_beta   90.00
_cell.angle_gamma   90.00
#
_symmetry.space_group_name_H-M   'P 1'
#
loop_
_entity.id
_entity.type
_entity.pdbx_description
1 polymer ?
#
loop_
_entity_poly.entity_id
_entity_poly.type
_entity_poly.pdbx_seq_one_letter_code
_entity_poly.pdbx_strand_id
1 'polypeptide(L)'
;MKSTFFHFLLKLTAFTALLIVGSFVLFKSISKTDLFSEISLLFTYFFFLNAAIYYVLVKSAKKNPQVFVVRFMASTVVKLFLSLAIICVYIYLNRETAVAFVLAFFSLYALYTIFEIIVLISHFKKQGAAKKSHV
;
A
#
# COMPACT_ATOMS: atom_id res chain seq x y z
N MET A 1 22.98 4.59 1.76
CA MET A 1 21.96 3.89 2.58
C MET A 1 20.66 4.68 2.75
N LYS A 2 20.68 5.99 3.03
CA LYS A 2 19.46 6.84 3.12
C LYS A 2 18.77 7.12 1.78
N SER A 3 19.53 7.29 0.69
CA SER A 3 19.01 7.72 -0.62
C SER A 3 17.98 6.75 -1.24
N THR A 4 18.23 5.43 -1.30
CA THR A 4 17.28 4.50 -1.96
C THR A 4 15.96 4.37 -1.21
N PHE A 5 16.01 4.35 0.14
CA PHE A 5 14.83 4.35 0.99
C PHE A 5 14.03 5.64 0.82
N PHE A 6 14.72 6.78 0.78
CA PHE A 6 14.09 8.10 0.62
C PHE A 6 13.43 8.26 -0.75
N HIS A 7 14.04 7.78 -1.84
CA HIS A 7 13.42 7.82 -3.18
C HIS A 7 12.16 6.95 -3.26
N PHE A 8 12.13 5.80 -2.59
CA PHE A 8 10.91 5.00 -2.53
C PHE A 8 9.86 5.65 -1.63
N LEU A 9 10.27 6.15 -0.45
CA LEU A 9 9.37 6.86 0.45
C LEU A 9 8.74 8.06 -0.27
N LEU A 10 9.53 8.81 -1.04
CA LEU A 10 9.07 9.94 -1.84
C LEU A 10 8.05 9.52 -2.90
N LYS A 11 8.29 8.42 -3.63
CA LYS A 11 7.32 7.85 -4.58
C LYS A 11 6.06 7.36 -3.88
N LEU A 12 6.19 6.72 -2.73
CA LEU A 12 5.06 6.26 -1.92
C LEU A 12 4.24 7.44 -1.42
N THR A 13 4.86 8.48 -0.85
CA THR A 13 4.16 9.71 -0.43
C THR A 13 3.54 10.44 -1.61
N ALA A 14 4.20 10.53 -2.76
CA ALA A 14 3.63 11.16 -3.94
C ALA A 14 2.40 10.39 -4.46
N PHE A 15 2.47 9.05 -4.47
CA PHE A 15 1.34 8.20 -4.83
C PHE A 15 0.19 8.32 -3.81
N THR A 16 0.52 8.33 -2.53
CA THR A 16 -0.46 8.52 -1.44
C THR A 16 -1.14 9.88 -1.54
N ALA A 17 -0.37 10.94 -1.80
CA ALA A 17 -0.88 12.30 -2.00
C ALA A 17 -1.77 12.38 -3.26
N LEU A 18 -1.39 11.74 -4.36
CA LEU A 18 -2.20 11.68 -5.57
C LEU A 18 -3.54 10.96 -5.30
N LEU A 19 -3.52 9.87 -4.53
CA LEU A 19 -4.73 9.13 -4.15
C LEU A 19 -5.62 9.92 -3.20
N ILE A 20 -5.05 10.68 -2.26
CA ILE A 20 -5.79 11.59 -1.38
C ILE A 20 -6.47 12.67 -2.22
N VAL A 21 -5.74 13.32 -3.13
CA VAL A 21 -6.29 14.37 -4.02
C VAL A 21 -7.38 13.79 -4.93
N GLY A 22 -7.14 12.63 -5.55
CA GLY A 22 -8.13 11.96 -6.41
C GLY A 22 -9.38 11.56 -5.64
N SER A 23 -9.22 11.04 -4.42
CA SER A 23 -10.36 10.68 -3.56
C SER A 23 -11.11 11.91 -3.06
N PHE A 24 -10.40 13.01 -2.76
CA PHE A 24 -11.02 14.29 -2.37
C PHE A 24 -11.90 14.86 -3.49
N VAL A 25 -11.43 14.80 -4.74
CA VAL A 25 -12.20 15.24 -5.92
C VAL A 25 -13.42 14.36 -6.16
N LEU A 26 -13.25 13.03 -6.08
CA LEU A 26 -14.36 12.08 -6.26
C LEU A 26 -15.41 12.19 -5.14
N PHE A 27 -14.99 12.35 -3.88
CA PHE A 27 -15.90 12.52 -2.74
C PHE A 27 -16.71 13.80 -2.85
N LYS A 28 -16.08 14.91 -3.22
CA LYS A 28 -16.77 16.19 -3.45
C LYS A 28 -17.80 16.08 -4.58
N SER A 29 -17.58 15.20 -5.55
CA SER A 29 -18.46 15.01 -6.71
C SER A 29 -19.58 13.98 -6.51
N ILE A 30 -19.41 13.01 -5.61
CA ILE A 30 -20.30 11.83 -5.50
C ILE A 30 -21.11 11.79 -4.20
N SER A 31 -20.69 12.45 -3.10
CA SER A 31 -21.39 12.30 -1.81
C SER A 31 -21.49 13.58 -0.99
N LYS A 32 -22.71 13.90 -0.52
CA LYS A 32 -23.01 14.91 0.51
C LYS A 32 -22.85 14.39 1.95
N THR A 33 -22.39 13.16 2.10
CA THR A 33 -22.33 12.43 3.37
C THR A 33 -20.94 12.59 4.00
N ASP A 34 -20.88 12.85 5.32
CA ASP A 34 -19.67 13.10 6.12
C ASP A 34 -18.75 11.87 6.30
N LEU A 35 -18.42 11.17 5.22
CA LEU A 35 -17.48 10.04 5.20
C LEU A 35 -16.01 10.47 5.29
N PHE A 36 -15.76 11.79 5.37
CA PHE A 36 -14.43 12.36 5.35
C PHE A 36 -13.55 11.89 6.52
N SER A 37 -14.15 11.75 7.70
CA SER A 37 -13.44 11.34 8.93
C SER A 37 -12.94 9.90 8.83
N GLU A 38 -13.79 8.99 8.33
CA GLU A 38 -13.49 7.56 8.26
C GLU A 38 -12.47 7.24 7.16
N ILE A 39 -12.53 7.97 6.04
CA ILE A 39 -11.62 7.80 4.92
C ILE A 39 -10.23 8.33 5.24
N SER A 40 -10.14 9.43 5.98
CA SER A 40 -8.86 9.95 6.48
C SER A 40 -8.12 8.93 7.36
N LEU A 41 -8.88 8.19 8.19
CA LEU A 41 -8.34 7.12 9.02
C LEU A 41 -7.82 5.94 8.16
N LEU A 42 -8.49 5.65 7.05
CA LEU A 42 -8.07 4.67 6.06
C LEU A 42 -6.74 5.01 5.38
N PHE A 43 -6.59 6.26 4.94
CA PHE A 43 -5.35 6.74 4.34
C PHE A 43 -4.18 6.64 5.31
N THR A 44 -4.42 7.01 6.57
CA THR A 44 -3.42 6.91 7.63
C THR A 44 -3.02 5.45 7.86
N TYR A 45 -4.00 4.53 7.96
CA TYR A 45 -3.74 3.10 8.08
C TYR A 45 -2.91 2.56 6.93
N PHE A 46 -3.32 2.80 5.67
CA PHE A 46 -2.57 2.32 4.50
C PHE A 46 -1.17 2.93 4.44
N PHE A 47 -0.99 4.20 4.79
CA PHE A 47 0.32 4.85 4.81
C PHE A 47 1.26 4.17 5.81
N PHE A 48 0.84 4.00 7.07
CA PHE A 48 1.67 3.37 8.10
C PHE A 48 1.95 1.90 7.78
N LEU A 49 0.96 1.17 7.28
CA LEU A 49 1.11 -0.23 6.91
C LEU A 49 2.15 -0.39 5.79
N ASN A 50 2.03 0.39 4.71
CA ASN A 50 3.00 0.35 3.61
C ASN A 50 4.41 0.80 4.06
N ALA A 51 4.51 1.81 4.93
CA ALA A 51 5.79 2.26 5.48
C ALA A 51 6.46 1.16 6.33
N ALA A 52 5.69 0.46 7.17
CA ALA A 52 6.18 -0.65 7.98
C ALA A 52 6.66 -1.82 7.11
N ILE A 53 5.87 -2.22 6.10
CA ILE A 53 6.24 -3.27 5.14
C ILE A 53 7.54 -2.90 4.43
N TYR A 54 7.66 -1.66 3.96
CA TYR A 54 8.87 -1.21 3.28
C TYR A 54 10.11 -1.20 4.19
N TYR A 55 9.96 -0.79 5.46
CA TYR A 55 11.04 -0.86 6.44
C TYR A 55 11.54 -2.29 6.64
N VAL A 56 10.62 -3.24 6.78
CA VAL A 56 10.95 -4.68 6.87
C VAL A 56 11.63 -5.17 5.59
N LEU A 57 11.12 -4.77 4.41
CA LEU A 57 11.69 -5.15 3.11
C LEU A 57 13.13 -4.67 2.93
N VAL A 58 13.42 -3.39 3.22
CA VAL A 58 14.77 -2.83 3.06
C VAL A 58 15.78 -3.47 4.02
N LYS A 59 15.35 -3.81 5.24
CA LYS A 59 16.20 -4.57 6.18
C LYS A 59 16.50 -5.99 5.67
N SER A 60 15.59 -6.56 4.88
CA SER A 60 15.66 -7.94 4.37
C SER A 60 16.44 -8.05 3.06
N ALA A 61 16.36 -7.03 2.21
CA ALA A 61 17.10 -6.95 0.94
C ALA A 61 18.62 -7.04 1.12
N LYS A 62 19.15 -6.72 2.31
CA LYS A 62 20.58 -6.82 2.62
C LYS A 62 21.10 -8.26 2.80
N LYS A 63 20.24 -9.23 3.11
CA LYS A 63 20.67 -10.58 3.49
C LYS A 63 20.55 -11.60 2.35
N ASN A 64 19.48 -11.54 1.55
CA ASN A 64 19.30 -12.40 0.37
C ASN A 64 18.05 -11.98 -0.44
N PRO A 65 18.07 -12.00 -1.79
CA PRO A 65 16.90 -11.68 -2.62
C PRO A 65 15.72 -12.62 -2.34
N GLN A 66 15.99 -13.88 -2.04
CA GLN A 66 14.96 -14.88 -1.72
C GLN A 66 14.26 -14.58 -0.38
N VAL A 67 15.00 -14.12 0.63
CA VAL A 67 14.42 -13.71 1.93
C VAL A 67 13.56 -12.46 1.77
N PHE A 68 13.91 -11.58 0.82
CA PHE A 68 13.10 -10.42 0.47
C PHE A 68 11.76 -10.82 -0.16
N VAL A 69 11.73 -11.79 -1.11
CA VAL A 69 10.46 -12.33 -1.66
C VAL A 69 9.57 -12.89 -0.55
N VAL A 70 10.13 -13.75 0.31
CA VAL A 70 9.36 -14.45 1.36
C VAL A 70 8.74 -13.45 2.33
N ARG A 71 9.50 -12.43 2.76
CA ARG A 71 8.99 -11.40 3.67
C ARG A 71 7.99 -10.46 3.01
N PHE A 72 8.14 -10.19 1.72
CA PHE A 72 7.13 -9.46 0.95
C PHE A 72 5.81 -10.23 0.90
N MET A 73 5.86 -11.50 0.50
CA MET A 73 4.67 -12.36 0.44
C MET A 73 3.98 -12.47 1.80
N ALA A 74 4.73 -12.68 2.88
CA ALA A 74 4.19 -12.70 4.23
C ALA A 74 3.53 -11.37 4.62
N SER A 75 4.14 -10.24 4.26
CA SER A 75 3.60 -8.91 4.53
C SER A 75 2.30 -8.65 3.76
N THR A 76 2.22 -9.08 2.49
CA THR A 76 1.00 -8.97 1.68
C THR A 76 -0.14 -9.80 2.27
N VAL A 77 0.15 -11.03 2.72
CA VAL A 77 -0.86 -11.89 3.37
C VAL A 77 -1.36 -11.26 4.66
N VAL A 78 -0.46 -10.80 5.54
CA VAL A 78 -0.84 -10.11 6.79
C VAL A 78 -1.68 -8.87 6.48
N LYS A 79 -1.26 -8.03 5.53
CA LYS A 79 -2.01 -6.85 5.07
C LYS A 79 -3.42 -7.22 4.60
N LEU A 80 -3.57 -8.32 3.86
CA LEU A 80 -4.87 -8.77 3.35
C LEU A 80 -5.80 -9.20 4.50
N PHE A 81 -5.33 -10.02 5.45
CA PHE A 81 -6.13 -10.41 6.61
C PHE A 81 -6.49 -9.22 7.51
N LEU A 82 -5.55 -8.31 7.74
CA LEU A 82 -5.77 -7.12 8.56
C LEU A 82 -6.80 -6.19 7.90
N SER A 83 -6.72 -6.04 6.57
CA SER A 83 -7.71 -5.31 5.78
C SER A 83 -9.10 -5.92 5.86
N LEU A 84 -9.18 -7.25 5.78
CA LEU A 84 -10.45 -7.97 5.87
C LEU A 84 -11.10 -7.80 7.25
N ALA A 85 -10.30 -7.88 8.32
CA ALA A 85 -10.77 -7.64 9.68
C ALA A 85 -11.33 -6.22 9.86
N ILE A 86 -10.63 -5.19 9.35
CA ILE A 86 -11.09 -3.80 9.41
C ILE A 86 -12.41 -3.62 8.67
N ILE A 87 -12.53 -4.19 7.46
CA ILE A 87 -13.78 -4.15 6.70
C ILE A 87 -14.93 -4.79 7.49
N CYS A 88 -14.72 -5.98 8.07
CA CYS A 88 -15.77 -6.65 8.85
C CYS A 88 -16.22 -5.82 10.05
N VAL A 89 -15.28 -5.23 10.80
CA VAL A 89 -15.59 -4.36 11.94
C VAL A 89 -16.36 -3.13 11.49
N TYR A 90 -15.96 -2.50 10.38
CA TYR A 90 -16.64 -1.32 9.86
C TYR A 90 -18.06 -1.63 9.38
N ILE A 91 -18.27 -2.72 8.63
CA ILE A 91 -19.61 -3.15 8.18
C ILE A 91 -20.52 -3.42 9.39
N TYR A 92 -19.96 -3.95 10.48
CA TYR A 92 -20.72 -4.20 11.70
C TYR A 92 -21.18 -2.91 12.38
N LEU A 93 -20.33 -1.87 12.41
CA LEU A 93 -20.63 -0.58 13.05
C LEU A 93 -21.51 0.32 12.19
N ASN A 94 -21.25 0.42 10.88
CA ASN A 94 -21.87 1.40 9.98
C ASN A 94 -22.40 0.73 8.70
N ARG A 95 -23.56 0.07 8.80
CA ARG A 95 -24.18 -0.65 7.68
C ARG A 95 -24.65 0.24 6.53
N GLU A 96 -25.08 1.47 6.83
CA GLU A 96 -25.64 2.38 5.82
C GLU A 96 -24.59 2.84 4.80
N THR A 97 -23.35 3.03 5.24
CA THR A 97 -22.23 3.50 4.40
C THR A 97 -21.25 2.39 4.04
N ALA A 98 -21.45 1.19 4.58
CA ALA A 98 -20.61 0.00 4.39
C ALA A 98 -20.25 -0.26 2.92
N VAL A 99 -21.22 -0.21 2.01
CA VAL A 99 -20.97 -0.54 0.60
C VAL A 99 -20.03 0.46 -0.05
N ALA A 100 -20.26 1.77 0.15
CA ALA A 100 -19.41 2.83 -0.39
C ALA A 100 -18.00 2.77 0.22
N PHE A 101 -17.91 2.52 1.52
CA PHE A 101 -16.63 2.36 2.22
C PHE A 101 -15.83 1.16 1.72
N VAL A 102 -16.47 -0.01 1.55
CA VAL A 102 -15.81 -1.23 1.05
C VAL A 102 -15.31 -1.03 -0.37
N LEU A 103 -16.08 -0.37 -1.24
CA LEU A 103 -15.66 -0.03 -2.61
C LEU A 103 -14.44 0.89 -2.64
N ALA A 104 -14.45 1.94 -1.80
CA ALA A 104 -13.31 2.85 -1.66
C ALA A 104 -12.08 2.12 -1.10
N PHE A 105 -12.26 1.32 -0.05
CA PHE A 105 -11.21 0.49 0.55
C PHE A 105 -10.60 -0.46 -0.49
N PHE A 106 -11.44 -1.18 -1.24
CA PHE A 106 -10.99 -2.16 -2.21
C PHE A 106 -10.21 -1.51 -3.36
N SER A 107 -10.69 -0.35 -3.83
CA SER A 107 -9.99 0.45 -4.85
C SER A 107 -8.61 0.90 -4.37
N LEU A 108 -8.53 1.43 -3.14
CA LEU A 108 -7.28 1.82 -2.50
C LEU A 108 -6.34 0.62 -2.33
N TYR A 109 -6.85 -0.50 -1.83
CA TYR A 109 -6.12 -1.74 -1.67
C TYR A 109 -5.51 -2.21 -3.00
N ALA A 110 -6.30 -2.25 -4.06
CA ALA A 110 -5.85 -2.66 -5.39
C ALA A 110 -4.76 -1.71 -5.92
N LEU A 111 -4.96 -0.40 -5.83
CA LEU A 111 -4.00 0.60 -6.28
C LEU A 111 -2.66 0.49 -5.55
N TYR A 112 -2.67 0.36 -4.22
CA TYR A 112 -1.45 0.15 -3.44
C TYR A 112 -0.76 -1.16 -3.76
N THR A 113 -1.54 -2.24 -3.94
CA THR A 113 -0.99 -3.57 -4.25
C THR A 113 -0.32 -3.57 -5.63
N ILE A 114 -0.96 -2.96 -6.65
CA ILE A 114 -0.38 -2.81 -7.99
C ILE A 114 0.93 -2.01 -7.91
N PHE A 115 0.93 -0.89 -7.18
CA PHE A 115 2.13 -0.08 -6.98
C PHE A 115 3.26 -0.88 -6.30
N GLU A 116 2.97 -1.62 -5.23
CA GLU A 116 3.93 -2.50 -4.55
C GLU A 116 4.54 -3.52 -5.51
N ILE A 117 3.70 -4.20 -6.31
CA ILE A 117 4.14 -5.21 -7.29
C ILE A 117 5.03 -4.59 -8.38
N ILE A 118 4.65 -3.43 -8.93
CA ILE A 118 5.47 -2.75 -9.95
C ILE A 118 6.86 -2.41 -9.40
N VAL A 119 6.94 -1.91 -8.16
CA VAL A 119 8.24 -1.61 -7.55
C VAL A 119 9.03 -2.89 -7.27
N LEU A 120 8.36 -3.95 -6.80
CA LEU A 120 8.98 -5.24 -6.57
C LEU A 120 9.62 -5.80 -7.84
N ILE A 121 8.87 -5.84 -8.94
CA ILE A 121 9.34 -6.31 -10.25
C ILE A 121 10.52 -5.46 -10.74
N SER A 122 10.44 -4.13 -10.61
CA SER A 122 11.53 -3.22 -10.98
C SER A 122 12.81 -3.51 -10.18
N HIS A 123 12.67 -3.85 -8.90
CA HIS A 123 13.79 -4.21 -8.04
C HIS A 123 14.43 -5.54 -8.47
N PHE A 124 13.63 -6.57 -8.79
CA PHE A 124 14.13 -7.84 -9.30
C PHE A 124 14.80 -7.75 -10.67
N LYS A 125 14.23 -6.95 -11.60
CA LYS A 125 14.81 -6.74 -12.94
C LYS A 125 16.22 -6.13 -12.84
N LYS A 126 16.43 -5.18 -11.92
CA LYS A 126 17.75 -4.59 -11.67
C LYS A 126 18.76 -5.59 -11.07
N GLN A 127 18.33 -6.46 -10.17
CA GLN A 127 19.21 -7.48 -9.58
C GLN A 127 19.58 -8.59 -10.59
N GLY A 128 18.64 -9.02 -11.44
CA GLY A 128 18.89 -10.02 -12.48
C GLY A 128 19.83 -9.53 -13.58
N ALA A 129 19.77 -8.25 -13.94
CA ALA A 129 20.68 -7.64 -14.91
C ALA A 129 22.12 -7.51 -14.38
N ALA A 130 22.31 -7.21 -13.10
CA ALA A 130 23.63 -7.14 -12.47
C ALA A 130 24.34 -8.51 -12.43
N LYS A 131 23.59 -9.61 -12.36
CA LYS A 131 24.14 -10.98 -12.36
C LYS A 131 24.62 -11.45 -13.74
N LYS A 132 24.12 -10.85 -14.83
CA LYS A 132 24.52 -11.16 -16.21
C LYS A 132 25.77 -10.42 -16.71
N SER A 133 26.29 -9.44 -15.97
CA SER A 133 27.51 -8.69 -16.34
C SER A 133 28.80 -9.31 -15.79
N HIS A 134 28.70 -10.43 -15.06
CA HIS A 134 29.82 -11.16 -14.46
C HIS A 134 29.95 -12.61 -14.96
N VAL A 135 29.24 -12.95 -16.05
CA VAL A 135 29.39 -14.21 -16.79
C VAL A 135 29.77 -13.84 -18.22
#